data_AF-A0A958DFY9-F1
#
_entry.id   AF-A0A958DFY9-F1
#
_cell.length_a   1.000
_cell.length_b   1.000
_cell.length_c   1.000
_cell.angle_alpha   90.00
_cell.angle_beta   90.00
_cell.angle_gamma   90.00
#
_symmetry.space_group_name_H-M   'P 1'
#
loop_
_entity.id
_entity.type
_entity.pdbx_description
1 polymer ?
#
loop_
_entity_poly.entity_id
_entity_poly.type
_entity_poly.pdbx_seq_one_letter_code
_entity_poly.pdbx_strand_id
1 'polypeptide(L)'
;SSQSIPLPTDQTLIYPPRLSENQKLLADRYLAMIAPEDRQLVLDELQGRLSSEQKGMKPVYDELRFLHSLCKAAQKDEFVPNLGIKVAEARKERVLHVQPLEDETQKAKTAEERERSQAYAREQLAKLRASLNMNKK
;
A
#
# COMPACT_ATOMS: atom_id res chain seq x y z
N SER A 1 21.73 36.09 10.10
CA SER A 1 20.43 35.41 10.02
C SER A 1 20.66 34.03 9.42
N SER A 2 20.65 32.99 10.24
CA SER A 2 20.83 31.62 9.78
C SER A 2 19.46 31.00 9.60
N GLN A 3 19.08 30.79 8.35
CA GLN A 3 17.79 30.24 7.96
C GLN A 3 17.83 28.73 8.23
N SER A 4 17.18 28.30 9.31
CA SER A 4 16.99 26.89 9.63
C SER A 4 16.04 26.29 8.60
N ILE A 5 16.58 25.55 7.63
CA ILE A 5 15.78 24.73 6.74
C ILE A 5 15.12 23.67 7.62
N PRO A 6 13.77 23.58 7.68
CA PRO A 6 13.14 22.49 8.41
C PRO A 6 13.43 21.19 7.66
N LEU A 7 14.27 20.35 8.23
CA LEU A 7 14.44 18.96 7.80
C LEU A 7 13.07 18.27 7.87
N PRO A 8 12.68 17.45 6.88
CA PRO A 8 11.39 16.78 6.87
C PRO A 8 11.38 15.63 7.90
N THR A 9 11.24 15.96 9.19
CA THR A 9 11.31 14.98 10.29
C THR A 9 9.98 14.33 10.65
N ASP A 10 8.89 14.66 9.98
CA ASP A 10 7.53 14.19 10.33
C ASP A 10 6.84 13.40 9.21
N GLN A 11 7.59 12.51 8.55
CA GLN A 11 6.90 11.41 7.86
C GLN A 11 6.40 10.44 8.92
N THR A 12 5.07 10.37 9.09
CA THR A 12 4.43 9.38 9.93
C THR A 12 4.90 7.98 9.52
N LEU A 13 5.63 7.32 10.43
CA LEU A 13 6.16 5.99 10.19
C LEU A 13 5.03 4.97 9.99
N ILE A 14 5.19 4.10 9.00
CA ILE A 14 4.23 3.06 8.68
C ILE A 14 4.72 1.74 9.27
N TYR A 15 4.07 1.32 10.36
CA TYR A 15 4.40 0.10 11.08
C TYR A 15 3.75 -1.12 10.43
N PRO A 16 4.40 -2.30 10.48
CA PRO A 16 3.77 -3.55 10.10
C PRO A 16 2.46 -3.78 10.88
N PRO A 17 1.37 -4.22 10.22
CA PRO A 17 0.06 -4.38 10.86
C PRO A 17 0.04 -5.50 11.90
N ARG A 18 1.05 -6.38 11.89
CA ARG A 18 1.22 -7.45 12.87
C ARG A 18 1.73 -6.94 14.23
N LEU A 19 2.31 -5.74 14.29
CA LEU A 19 2.72 -5.15 15.56
C LEU A 19 1.51 -4.57 16.30
N SER A 20 1.29 -5.02 17.53
CA SER A 20 0.35 -4.40 18.47
C SER A 20 0.81 -3.01 18.90
N GLU A 21 -0.09 -2.19 19.44
CA GLU A 21 0.23 -0.84 19.95
C GLU A 21 1.37 -0.85 20.98
N ASN A 22 1.36 -1.80 21.92
CA ASN A 22 2.45 -1.95 22.89
C ASN A 22 3.80 -2.28 22.24
N GLN A 23 3.79 -3.09 21.17
CA GLN A 23 5.01 -3.40 20.43
C GLN A 23 5.49 -2.17 19.63
N LYS A 24 4.58 -1.34 19.10
CA LYS A 24 4.95 -0.09 18.43
C LYS A 24 5.68 0.87 19.38
N LEU A 25 5.21 1.01 20.61
CA LEU A 25 5.91 1.82 21.63
C LEU A 25 7.34 1.33 21.91
N LEU A 26 7.58 0.02 21.89
CA LEU A 26 8.93 -0.51 22.01
C LEU A 26 9.74 -0.33 20.73
N ALA A 27 9.11 -0.52 19.56
CA ALA A 27 9.72 -0.27 18.26
C ALA A 27 10.21 1.18 18.16
N ASP A 28 9.45 2.16 18.64
CA ASP A 28 9.84 3.57 18.66
C ASP A 28 11.15 3.80 19.41
N ARG A 29 11.31 3.15 20.57
CA ARG A 29 12.55 3.21 21.34
C ARG A 29 13.73 2.63 20.57
N TYR A 30 13.52 1.58 19.78
CA TYR A 30 14.58 1.01 18.95
C TYR A 30 14.90 1.87 17.72
N LEU A 31 13.88 2.45 17.09
CA LEU A 31 14.02 3.33 15.93
C LEU A 31 14.66 4.67 16.29
N ALA A 32 14.50 5.13 17.54
CA ALA A 32 15.18 6.31 18.06
C ALA A 32 16.71 6.16 18.12
N MET A 33 17.25 4.93 18.06
CA MET A 33 18.69 4.67 18.09
C MET A 33 19.38 4.86 16.73
N ILE A 34 18.61 5.02 15.64
CA ILE A 34 19.11 5.10 14.26
C ILE A 34 18.69 6.42 13.59
N ALA A 35 19.35 6.74 12.47
CA ALA A 35 19.08 7.94 11.70
C ALA A 35 17.61 7.95 11.21
N PRO A 36 16.93 9.12 11.18
CA PRO A 36 15.54 9.22 10.74
C PRO A 36 15.28 8.61 9.35
N GLU A 37 16.19 8.84 8.41
CA GLU A 37 16.17 8.32 7.04
C GLU A 37 16.08 6.78 6.97
N ASP A 38 16.65 6.06 7.93
CA ASP A 38 16.68 4.60 7.93
C ASP A 38 15.44 3.96 8.58
N ARG A 39 14.69 4.73 9.39
CA ARG A 39 13.61 4.19 10.22
C ARG A 39 12.54 3.49 9.39
N GLN A 40 12.10 4.13 8.31
CA GLN A 40 11.09 3.52 7.45
C GLN A 40 11.66 2.33 6.66
N LEU A 41 12.93 2.38 6.24
CA LEU A 41 13.59 1.27 5.54
C LEU A 41 13.66 0.02 6.42
N VAL A 42 13.98 0.20 7.70
CA VAL A 42 14.01 -0.88 8.70
C VAL A 42 12.61 -1.46 8.94
N LEU A 43 11.58 -0.62 9.05
CA LEU A 43 10.19 -1.06 9.20
C LEU A 43 9.69 -1.82 7.95
N ASP A 44 10.11 -1.38 6.77
CA ASP A 44 9.79 -2.04 5.51
C ASP A 44 10.46 -3.40 5.41
N GLU A 45 11.71 -3.53 5.84
CA GLU A 45 12.41 -4.81 5.90
C GLU A 45 11.70 -5.79 6.85
N LEU A 46 11.29 -5.32 8.04
CA LEU A 46 10.49 -6.11 8.96
C LEU A 46 9.18 -6.56 8.29
N GLN A 47 8.44 -5.67 7.64
CA GLN A 47 7.21 -6.02 6.92
C GLN A 47 7.48 -7.06 5.83
N GLY A 48 8.54 -6.87 5.04
CA GLY A 48 8.92 -7.77 3.96
C GLY A 48 9.25 -9.16 4.49
N ARG A 49 9.95 -9.22 5.63
CA ARG A 49 10.24 -10.48 6.32
C ARG A 49 8.97 -11.19 6.79
N LEU A 50 8.05 -10.49 7.43
CA LEU A 50 6.78 -11.06 7.91
C LEU A 50 5.90 -11.56 6.75
N SER A 51 5.82 -10.80 5.65
CA SER A 51 5.08 -11.21 4.46
C SER A 51 5.71 -12.41 3.74
N SER A 52 7.03 -12.63 3.90
CA SER A 52 7.71 -13.76 3.26
C SER A 52 7.31 -15.12 3.85
N GLU A 53 6.75 -15.14 5.06
CA GLU A 53 6.24 -16.35 5.72
C GLU A 53 5.13 -17.01 4.89
N GLN A 54 4.24 -16.19 4.31
CA GLN A 54 3.18 -16.64 3.41
C GLN A 54 3.72 -17.24 2.10
N LYS A 55 5.00 -16.98 1.79
CA LYS A 55 5.71 -17.48 0.60
C LYS A 55 6.63 -18.67 0.93
N GLY A 56 6.49 -19.27 2.11
CA GLY A 56 7.22 -20.47 2.53
C GLY A 56 8.53 -20.21 3.30
N MET A 57 8.84 -18.96 3.65
CA MET A 57 9.97 -18.67 4.53
C MET A 57 9.65 -19.04 5.98
N LYS A 58 10.71 -19.34 6.76
CA LYS A 58 10.57 -19.62 8.20
C LYS A 58 9.94 -18.43 8.94
N PRO A 59 8.92 -18.65 9.79
CA PRO A 59 8.29 -17.61 10.58
C PRO A 59 9.28 -16.84 11.45
N VAL A 60 9.04 -15.54 11.60
CA VAL A 60 9.63 -14.72 12.66
C VAL A 60 8.68 -14.81 13.86
N TYR A 61 9.15 -15.47 14.91
CA TYR A 61 8.38 -15.65 16.14
C TYR A 61 8.50 -14.46 17.10
N ASP A 62 9.59 -13.70 17.00
CA ASP A 62 9.82 -12.51 17.81
C ASP A 62 10.15 -11.33 16.89
N GLU A 63 9.11 -10.57 16.55
CA GLU A 63 9.20 -9.44 15.63
C GLU A 63 10.08 -8.32 16.20
N LEU A 64 10.07 -8.14 17.53
CA LEU A 64 10.80 -7.07 18.21
C LEU A 64 12.30 -7.38 18.31
N ARG A 65 12.68 -8.63 18.57
CA ARG A 65 14.10 -9.02 18.52
C ARG A 65 14.66 -8.91 17.11
N PHE A 66 13.88 -9.29 16.11
CA PHE A 66 14.28 -9.11 14.72
C PHE A 66 14.45 -7.62 14.38
N LEU A 67 13.45 -6.79 14.71
CA LEU A 67 13.53 -5.34 14.53
C LEU A 67 14.77 -4.74 15.22
N HIS A 68 15.03 -5.10 16.46
CA HIS A 68 16.19 -4.61 17.20
C HIS A 68 17.52 -4.99 16.51
N SER A 69 17.59 -6.19 15.92
CA SER A 69 18.77 -6.60 15.14
C SER A 69 18.98 -5.75 13.89
N LEU A 70 17.90 -5.37 13.20
CA LEU A 70 17.95 -4.46 12.06
C LEU A 70 18.40 -3.06 12.49
N CYS A 71 17.86 -2.52 13.59
CA CYS A 71 18.30 -1.23 14.12
C CYS A 71 19.79 -1.25 14.51
N LYS A 72 20.29 -2.35 15.09
CA LYS A 72 21.72 -2.49 15.39
C LYS A 72 22.60 -2.53 14.14
N ALA A 73 22.14 -3.17 13.07
CA ALA A 73 22.86 -3.16 11.80
C ALA A 73 22.87 -1.75 11.19
N ALA A 74 21.74 -1.04 11.22
CA ALA A 74 21.63 0.32 10.69
C ALA A 74 22.48 1.32 11.49
N GLN A 75 22.53 1.19 12.81
CA GLN A 75 23.42 2.01 13.66
C GLN A 75 24.91 1.85 13.31
N LYS A 76 25.29 0.73 12.69
CA LYS A 76 26.67 0.42 12.27
C LYS A 76 26.91 0.64 10.78
N ASP A 77 25.94 1.20 10.06
CA ASP A 77 25.96 1.30 8.59
C ASP A 77 26.11 -0.06 7.87
N GLU A 78 25.75 -1.17 8.53
CA GLU A 78 25.78 -2.53 7.99
C GLU A 78 24.43 -2.96 7.41
N PHE A 79 23.40 -2.13 7.56
CA PHE A 79 22.05 -2.43 7.09
C PHE A 79 21.92 -2.18 5.59
N VAL A 80 21.63 -3.25 4.84
CA VAL A 80 21.29 -3.19 3.42
C VAL A 80 19.88 -3.75 3.23
N PRO A 81 18.91 -2.92 2.81
CA PRO A 81 17.53 -3.37 2.54
C PRO A 81 17.49 -4.48 1.48
N ASN A 82 16.62 -5.46 1.67
CA ASN A 82 16.42 -6.55 0.72
C ASN A 82 14.93 -6.79 0.47
N LEU A 83 14.22 -7.33 1.48
CA LEU A 83 12.79 -7.58 1.37
C LEU A 83 11.99 -6.27 1.44
N GLY A 84 12.52 -5.27 2.15
CA GLY A 84 11.92 -3.95 2.32
C GLY A 84 11.82 -3.15 1.02
N ILE A 85 12.65 -3.45 0.01
CA ILE A 85 12.61 -2.75 -1.30
C ILE A 85 11.22 -2.90 -1.94
N LYS A 86 10.70 -4.13 -2.00
CA LYS A 86 9.37 -4.41 -2.58
C LYS A 86 8.24 -3.76 -1.77
N VAL A 87 8.41 -3.62 -0.46
CA VAL A 87 7.43 -2.96 0.42
C VAL A 87 7.44 -1.45 0.18
N ALA A 88 8.62 -0.85 0.07
CA ALA A 88 8.79 0.57 -0.22
C ALA A 88 8.23 0.94 -1.61
N GLU A 89 8.46 0.10 -2.62
CA GLU A 89 7.88 0.25 -3.97
C GLU A 89 6.34 0.22 -3.91
N ALA A 90 5.77 -0.82 -3.28
CA ALA A 90 4.32 -0.93 -3.15
C ALA A 90 3.69 0.25 -2.38
N ARG A 91 4.40 0.84 -1.41
CA ARG A 91 3.95 2.06 -0.74
C ARG A 91 3.94 3.26 -1.70
N LYS A 92 5.02 3.46 -2.46
CA LYS A 92 5.11 4.55 -3.44
C LYS A 92 4.01 4.44 -4.49
N GLU A 93 3.74 3.23 -4.99
CA GLU A 93 2.67 2.97 -5.95
C GLU A 93 1.29 3.35 -5.41
N ARG A 94 0.99 3.05 -4.13
CA ARG A 94 -0.26 3.45 -3.49
C ARG A 94 -0.39 4.96 -3.36
N VAL A 95 0.68 5.66 -2.99
CA VAL A 95 0.66 7.12 -2.90
C VAL A 95 0.41 7.75 -4.28
N LEU A 96 1.01 7.19 -5.34
CA LEU A 96 0.78 7.64 -6.72
C LEU A 96 -0.65 7.35 -7.20
N HIS A 97 -1.25 6.22 -6.83
CA HIS A 97 -2.63 5.86 -7.20
C HIS A 97 -3.72 6.50 -6.32
N VAL A 98 -3.36 7.07 -5.17
CA VAL A 98 -4.27 7.81 -4.28
C VAL A 98 -4.20 9.33 -4.55
N GLN A 99 -3.34 9.80 -5.46
CA GLN A 99 -3.58 11.12 -6.08
C GLN A 99 -4.94 11.06 -6.75
N PRO A 100 -5.89 11.90 -6.32
CA PRO A 100 -7.27 11.62 -6.59
C PRO A 100 -7.53 11.81 -8.08
N LEU A 101 -8.18 10.79 -8.64
CA LEU A 101 -8.86 10.82 -9.93
C LEU A 101 -10.04 11.80 -9.80
N GLU A 102 -9.75 13.08 -9.59
CA GLU A 102 -10.72 14.17 -9.62
C GLU A 102 -10.85 14.65 -11.06
N ASP A 103 -11.52 13.83 -11.87
CA ASP A 103 -12.16 14.30 -13.08
C ASP A 103 -13.59 13.80 -13.04
N GLU A 104 -14.46 14.55 -12.36
CA GLU A 104 -15.94 14.38 -12.41
C GLU A 104 -16.45 14.28 -13.86
N THR A 105 -15.69 14.84 -14.80
CA THR A 105 -15.81 14.74 -16.25
C THR A 105 -15.80 13.31 -16.79
N GLN A 106 -15.09 12.36 -16.16
CA GLN A 106 -15.04 10.95 -16.58
C GLN A 106 -16.22 10.13 -16.04
N LYS A 107 -16.73 10.44 -14.84
CA LYS A 107 -17.95 9.80 -14.30
C LYS A 107 -19.18 10.14 -15.13
N ALA A 108 -19.32 11.40 -15.58
CA ALA A 108 -20.42 11.82 -16.45
C ALA A 108 -20.38 11.13 -17.82
N LYS A 109 -19.19 11.07 -18.46
CA LYS A 109 -19.01 10.36 -19.74
C LYS A 109 -19.36 8.87 -19.64
N THR A 110 -18.97 8.22 -18.54
CA THR A 110 -19.24 6.79 -18.33
C THR A 110 -20.73 6.50 -18.09
N ALA A 111 -21.48 7.44 -17.51
CA ALA A 111 -22.92 7.27 -17.27
C ALA A 111 -23.73 7.35 -18.58
N GLU A 112 -23.42 8.33 -19.42
CA GLU A 112 -24.12 8.55 -20.69
C GLU A 112 -23.84 7.41 -21.70
N GLU A 113 -22.61 6.89 -21.72
CA GLU A 113 -22.21 5.76 -22.57
C GLU A 113 -22.81 4.42 -22.09
N ARG A 114 -22.98 4.26 -20.76
CA ARG A 114 -23.72 3.12 -20.18
C ARG A 114 -25.20 3.17 -20.50
N GLU A 115 -25.81 4.35 -20.52
CA GLU A 115 -27.23 4.49 -20.86
C GLU A 115 -27.48 4.18 -22.35
N ARG A 116 -26.63 4.69 -23.25
CA ARG A 116 -26.71 4.39 -24.69
C ARG A 116 -26.50 2.90 -24.99
N SER A 117 -25.52 2.27 -24.35
CA SER A 117 -25.26 0.83 -24.52
C SER A 117 -26.40 -0.04 -23.97
N GLN A 118 -27.01 0.33 -22.85
CA GLN A 118 -28.20 -0.36 -22.32
C GLN A 118 -29.41 -0.21 -23.22
N ALA A 119 -29.66 0.98 -23.76
CA ALA A 119 -30.75 1.21 -24.70
C ALA A 119 -30.59 0.37 -25.97
N TYR A 120 -29.38 0.35 -26.55
CA TYR A 120 -29.06 -0.48 -27.70
C TYR A 120 -29.23 -1.98 -27.39
N ALA A 121 -28.69 -2.45 -26.27
CA ALA A 121 -28.83 -3.86 -25.87
C ALA A 121 -30.30 -4.27 -25.70
N ARG A 122 -31.13 -3.41 -25.10
CA ARG A 122 -32.58 -3.67 -24.96
C ARG A 122 -33.29 -3.74 -26.31
N GLU A 123 -32.95 -2.86 -27.24
CA GLU A 123 -33.52 -2.86 -28.59
C GLU A 123 -33.16 -4.14 -29.36
N GLN A 124 -31.89 -4.55 -29.31
CA GLN A 124 -31.45 -5.80 -29.94
C GLN A 124 -32.16 -7.02 -29.33
N LEU A 125 -32.34 -7.01 -28.02
CA LEU A 125 -33.04 -8.09 -27.31
C LEU A 125 -34.54 -8.12 -27.64
N ALA A 126 -35.17 -6.96 -27.86
CA ALA A 126 -36.55 -6.87 -28.32
C ALA A 126 -36.72 -7.38 -29.77
N LYS A 127 -35.80 -7.01 -30.67
CA LYS A 127 -35.77 -7.54 -32.05
C LYS A 127 -35.62 -9.06 -32.07
N LEU A 128 -34.72 -9.59 -31.25
CA LEU A 128 -34.51 -11.03 -31.12
C LEU A 128 -35.75 -11.75 -30.58
N ARG A 129 -36.43 -11.19 -29.57
CA ARG A 129 -37.68 -11.76 -29.04
C ARG A 129 -38.81 -11.76 -30.07
N ALA A 130 -38.90 -10.69 -30.88
CA ALA A 130 -39.88 -10.60 -31.96
C ALA A 130 -39.59 -11.62 -33.07
N SER A 131 -38.32 -11.84 -33.45
CA SER A 131 -37.95 -12.84 -34.46
C SER A 131 -38.11 -14.28 -33.97
N LEU A 132 -38.04 -14.50 -32.65
CA LEU A 132 -38.24 -15.81 -32.04
C LEU A 132 -39.72 -16.10 -31.67
N ASN A 133 -40.67 -15.24 -32.05
CA ASN A 133 -42.10 -15.38 -31.73
C ASN A 133 -42.36 -15.62 -30.22
N MET A 134 -41.55 -15.03 -29.33
CA MET A 134 -41.70 -15.18 -27.87
C MET A 134 -42.84 -14.34 -27.27
N ASN A 135 -43.72 -13.79 -28.12
CA ASN A 135 -44.95 -13.13 -27.70
C ASN A 135 -46.12 -14.12 -27.86
N LYS A 136 -46.23 -15.06 -26.92
CA LYS A 136 -47.46 -15.87 -26.79
C LYS A 136 -47.72 -16.25 -25.33
N LYS A 137 -48.54 -15.45 -24.69
CA LYS A 137 -49.80 -15.94 -24.10
C LYS A 137 -50.88 -14.90 -24.37
#